data_AF-A0A975F0I7-F1
#
_entry.id   AF-A0A975F0I7-F1
#
_cell.length_a   1.000
_cell.length_b   1.000
_cell.length_c   1.000
_cell.angle_alpha   90.00
_cell.angle_beta   90.00
_cell.angle_gamma   90.00
#
_symmetry.space_group_name_H-M   'P 1'
#
loop_
_entity.id
_entity.type
_entity.pdbx_description
1 polymer ?
#
loop_
_entity_poly.entity_id
_entity_poly.type
_entity_poly.pdbx_seq_one_letter_code
_entity_poly.pdbx_strand_id
1 'polypeptide(L)'
;MKKRLGLLSFFNPFFPIFVFLTLKIYPQPARSAVYNVTAAPESVNSIKISWEFTGNSSDASFEIYRALRPFSAAYELSENLKIAEIPQRERSYSDKVADYKEYYYAVIVKAPDGSGGIILPSINATVNGARRKAAFSKDAQISQNPAPEKTYPEGVLREIPLPVIAVPEYGSGAAYPLKNKTVEAGENLSEKENQKPLLAPYAFEQDLVSPEGGDDYLLFDTLHKTFAKRKYEEGIIKLNEFLSVKHKKNTEDRAYFYLGQCQYFSGNFKDAVMSFLKIQDEYPILTRKWIDSSLDLISISDIAD
;
A
#
# COMPACT_ATOMS: atom_id res chain seq x y z
N MET A 1 -90.69 -42.77 1.46
CA MET A 1 -90.61 -41.79 2.58
C MET A 1 -90.69 -42.51 3.92
N LYS A 2 -89.57 -42.71 4.61
CA LYS A 2 -89.46 -42.70 6.08
C LYS A 2 -88.01 -43.00 6.48
N LYS A 3 -87.52 -42.16 7.39
CA LYS A 3 -86.15 -42.04 7.90
C LYS A 3 -85.67 -43.34 8.55
N ARG A 4 -84.42 -43.71 8.32
CA ARG A 4 -83.67 -44.62 9.20
C ARG A 4 -82.70 -43.81 10.04
N LEU A 5 -82.68 -44.19 11.31
CA LEU A 5 -82.03 -43.63 12.48
C LEU A 5 -81.00 -44.68 12.96
N GLY A 6 -79.88 -44.23 13.55
CA GLY A 6 -78.91 -45.05 14.29
C GLY A 6 -77.73 -45.54 13.44
N LEU A 7 -76.47 -45.51 13.89
CA LEU A 7 -75.99 -45.74 15.25
C LEU A 7 -74.54 -45.21 15.43
N LEU A 8 -74.26 -44.63 16.60
CA LEU A 8 -73.03 -44.66 17.43
C LEU A 8 -71.65 -44.35 16.81
N SER A 9 -70.92 -43.40 17.41
CA SER A 9 -70.04 -43.68 18.56
C SER A 9 -69.22 -42.46 18.98
N PHE A 10 -68.98 -42.39 20.29
CA PHE A 10 -68.20 -41.41 21.03
C PHE A 10 -66.73 -41.38 20.58
N PHE A 11 -66.14 -40.19 20.45
CA PHE A 11 -64.74 -39.95 20.82
C PHE A 11 -64.50 -38.44 21.04
N ASN A 12 -64.20 -38.06 22.27
CA ASN A 12 -63.76 -36.72 22.65
C ASN A 12 -62.23 -36.65 22.43
N PRO A 13 -61.68 -35.51 21.98
CA PRO A 13 -60.53 -35.02 22.72
C PRO A 13 -60.48 -33.50 22.90
N PHE A 14 -59.97 -33.11 24.07
CA PHE A 14 -59.50 -31.78 24.46
C PHE A 14 -58.80 -31.02 23.32
N PHE A 15 -59.27 -29.80 23.04
CA PHE A 15 -58.59 -28.83 22.18
C PHE A 15 -57.97 -27.72 23.05
N PRO A 16 -56.64 -27.54 23.07
CA PRO A 16 -56.01 -26.41 23.75
C PRO A 16 -56.26 -25.13 22.95
N ILE A 17 -56.75 -24.09 23.63
CA ILE A 17 -56.93 -22.74 23.06
C ILE A 17 -55.55 -22.08 22.95
N PHE A 18 -55.01 -21.98 21.74
CA PHE A 18 -53.83 -21.18 21.43
C PHE A 18 -54.23 -19.70 21.33
N VAL A 19 -53.88 -18.91 22.34
CA VAL A 19 -53.97 -17.44 22.27
C VAL A 19 -52.82 -16.95 21.40
N PHE A 20 -53.11 -16.63 20.14
CA PHE A 20 -52.16 -15.96 19.25
C PHE A 20 -52.02 -14.49 19.67
N LEU A 21 -50.98 -14.20 20.45
CA LEU A 21 -50.53 -12.83 20.70
C LEU A 21 -49.97 -12.26 19.39
N THR A 22 -50.78 -11.49 18.67
CA THR A 22 -50.32 -10.77 17.48
C THR A 22 -49.47 -9.58 17.91
N LEU A 23 -48.14 -9.75 17.93
CA LEU A 23 -47.23 -8.62 18.03
C LEU A 23 -47.42 -7.75 16.77
N LYS A 24 -48.10 -6.62 16.92
CA LYS A 24 -48.07 -5.56 15.91
C LYS A 24 -46.67 -4.95 15.93
N ILE A 25 -45.82 -5.40 15.01
CA ILE A 25 -44.54 -4.76 14.73
C ILE A 25 -44.89 -3.41 14.09
N TYR A 26 -44.87 -2.34 14.88
CA TYR A 26 -44.96 -0.99 14.33
C TYR A 26 -43.68 -0.74 13.53
N PRO A 27 -43.77 -0.36 12.24
CA PRO A 27 -42.60 0.08 11.50
C PRO A 27 -42.03 1.29 12.24
N GLN A 28 -40.78 1.17 12.71
CA GLN A 28 -40.05 2.31 13.25
C GLN A 28 -40.05 3.40 12.16
N PRO A 29 -40.42 4.66 12.46
CA PRO A 29 -40.29 5.73 11.48
C PRO A 29 -38.83 5.77 11.06
N ALA A 30 -38.58 5.69 9.75
CA ALA A 30 -37.24 5.78 9.19
C ALA A 30 -36.59 7.05 9.76
N ARG A 31 -35.57 6.88 10.61
CA ARG A 31 -34.89 8.00 11.23
C ARG A 31 -34.23 8.80 10.11
N SER A 32 -34.54 10.10 10.07
CA SER A 32 -33.89 11.03 9.16
C SER A 32 -32.40 11.06 9.45
N ALA A 33 -31.57 10.62 8.51
CA ALA A 33 -30.13 10.53 8.69
C ALA A 33 -29.39 11.08 7.47
N VAL A 34 -28.34 11.84 7.74
CA VAL A 34 -27.35 12.25 6.74
C VAL A 34 -26.23 11.23 6.74
N TYR A 35 -25.78 10.85 5.55
CA TYR A 35 -24.68 9.92 5.39
C TYR A 35 -23.88 10.28 4.12
N ASN A 36 -22.70 9.66 3.99
CA ASN A 36 -21.79 9.87 2.86
C ASN A 36 -21.37 11.34 2.67
N VAL A 37 -21.06 12.03 3.78
CA VAL A 37 -20.56 13.40 3.72
C VAL A 37 -19.15 13.40 3.13
N THR A 38 -18.99 14.08 2.01
CA THR A 38 -17.75 14.21 1.27
C THR A 38 -17.40 15.69 1.13
N ALA A 39 -16.14 16.03 1.35
CA ALA A 39 -15.62 17.37 1.14
C ALA A 39 -14.46 17.31 0.15
N ALA A 40 -14.60 18.03 -0.96
CA ALA A 40 -13.62 18.04 -2.05
C ALA A 40 -13.35 19.48 -2.49
N PRO A 41 -12.10 19.82 -2.87
CA PRO A 41 -11.80 21.13 -3.42
C PRO A 41 -12.46 21.31 -4.78
N GLU A 42 -13.25 22.38 -4.93
CA GLU A 42 -13.92 22.72 -6.19
C GLU A 42 -13.11 23.77 -6.96
N SER A 43 -12.60 24.79 -6.27
CA SER A 43 -11.82 25.87 -6.89
C SER A 43 -10.62 26.26 -6.03
N VAL A 44 -9.88 27.28 -6.50
CA VAL A 44 -8.75 27.86 -5.79
C VAL A 44 -9.17 28.34 -4.39
N ASN A 45 -10.39 28.83 -4.19
CA ASN A 45 -10.87 29.40 -2.91
C ASN A 45 -12.11 28.69 -2.33
N SER A 46 -12.55 27.55 -2.90
CA SER A 46 -13.77 26.89 -2.44
C SER A 46 -13.62 25.38 -2.25
N ILE A 47 -14.25 24.90 -1.18
CA ILE A 47 -14.41 23.49 -0.86
C ILE A 47 -15.90 23.17 -1.02
N LYS A 48 -16.20 22.21 -1.90
CA LYS A 48 -17.55 21.70 -2.08
C LYS A 48 -17.77 20.53 -1.15
N ILE A 49 -18.87 20.61 -0.40
CA ILE A 49 -19.35 19.59 0.50
C ILE A 49 -20.58 18.98 -0.16
N SER A 50 -20.64 17.66 -0.24
CA SER A 50 -21.80 16.91 -0.73
C SER A 50 -22.20 15.83 0.26
N TRP A 51 -23.50 15.59 0.39
CA TRP A 51 -24.03 14.58 1.29
C TRP A 51 -25.29 13.92 0.74
N GLU A 52 -25.58 12.73 1.24
CA GLU A 52 -26.82 12.02 1.00
C GLU A 52 -27.71 12.06 2.24
N PHE A 53 -29.02 11.94 2.02
CA PHE A 53 -30.00 12.04 3.08
C PHE A 53 -31.15 11.05 2.84
N THR A 54 -31.48 10.28 3.88
CA THR A 54 -32.64 9.39 3.91
C THR A 54 -33.63 9.91 4.96
N GLY A 55 -34.87 10.20 4.56
CA GLY A 55 -35.93 10.71 5.42
C GLY A 55 -37.02 11.48 4.64
N ASN A 56 -38.24 11.53 5.17
CA ASN A 56 -39.40 12.16 4.51
C ASN A 56 -39.91 13.42 5.25
N SER A 57 -39.08 14.06 6.07
CA SER A 57 -39.47 15.29 6.78
C SER A 57 -39.23 16.50 5.89
N SER A 58 -40.31 17.11 5.37
CA SER A 58 -40.27 18.31 4.52
C SER A 58 -39.73 19.56 5.22
N ASP A 59 -39.75 19.55 6.56
CA ASP A 59 -39.47 20.72 7.40
C ASP A 59 -38.08 20.66 8.05
N ALA A 60 -37.25 19.69 7.63
CA ALA A 60 -35.91 19.50 8.14
C ALA A 60 -34.91 20.46 7.47
N SER A 61 -34.11 21.19 8.26
CA SER A 61 -32.96 21.95 7.76
C SER A 61 -31.65 21.19 8.00
N PHE A 62 -30.66 21.41 7.13
CA PHE A 62 -29.29 20.92 7.34
C PHE A 62 -28.45 22.01 7.98
N GLU A 63 -27.73 21.65 9.03
CA GLU A 63 -26.71 22.52 9.63
C GLU A 63 -25.33 21.98 9.29
N ILE A 64 -24.50 22.86 8.73
CA ILE A 64 -23.13 22.54 8.33
C ILE A 64 -22.16 23.17 9.30
N TYR A 65 -21.23 22.36 9.80
CA TYR A 65 -20.20 22.75 10.75
C TYR A 65 -18.81 22.58 10.15
N ARG A 66 -17.88 23.47 10.52
CA ARG A 66 -16.46 23.39 10.14
C ARG A 66 -15.56 23.49 11.35
N ALA A 67 -14.60 22.56 11.42
CA ALA A 67 -13.56 22.55 12.44
C ALA A 67 -12.16 22.34 11.82
N LEU A 68 -11.13 22.63 12.63
CA LEU A 68 -9.72 22.36 12.33
C LEU A 68 -9.25 20.98 12.83
N ARG A 69 -10.17 20.21 13.42
CA ARG A 69 -9.96 18.85 13.93
C ARG A 69 -11.19 18.00 13.58
N PRO A 70 -11.04 16.67 13.41
CA PRO A 70 -12.17 15.80 13.12
C PRO A 70 -13.18 15.82 14.27
N PHE A 71 -14.47 15.87 13.94
CA PHE A 71 -15.55 15.81 14.92
C PHE A 71 -15.66 14.39 15.47
N SER A 72 -15.59 14.25 16.80
CA SER A 72 -15.71 12.95 17.47
C SER A 72 -17.09 12.71 18.06
N ALA A 73 -17.81 13.78 18.42
CA ALA A 73 -19.10 13.70 19.10
C ALA A 73 -19.97 14.95 18.90
N ALA A 74 -21.28 14.80 19.13
CA ALA A 74 -22.25 15.87 18.95
C ALA A 74 -22.10 17.06 19.92
N TYR A 75 -21.47 16.88 21.10
CA TYR A 75 -21.26 17.97 22.05
C TYR A 75 -20.23 19.01 21.56
N GLU A 76 -19.42 18.66 20.56
CA GLU A 76 -18.41 19.55 19.97
C GLU A 76 -19.03 20.57 19.01
N LEU A 77 -20.31 20.38 18.66
CA LEU A 77 -21.08 21.27 17.81
C LEU A 77 -21.49 22.50 18.63
N SER A 78 -20.72 23.57 18.49
CA SER A 78 -21.05 24.88 19.03
C SER A 78 -21.56 25.80 17.92
N GLU A 79 -22.39 26.79 18.27
CA GLU A 79 -22.88 27.79 17.31
C GLU A 79 -21.73 28.51 16.58
N ASN A 80 -20.59 28.66 17.23
CA ASN A 80 -19.38 29.27 16.66
C ASN A 80 -18.74 28.47 15.52
N LEU A 81 -19.05 27.18 15.41
CA LEU A 81 -18.55 26.29 14.35
C LEU A 81 -19.55 26.12 13.20
N LYS A 82 -20.78 26.63 13.34
CA LYS A 82 -21.83 26.58 12.32
C LYS A 82 -21.51 27.59 11.21
N ILE A 83 -21.47 27.11 9.97
CA ILE A 83 -21.23 27.96 8.79
C ILE A 83 -22.55 28.38 8.16
N ALA A 84 -23.45 27.42 7.97
CA ALA A 84 -24.66 27.62 7.19
C ALA A 84 -25.80 26.71 7.66
N GLU A 85 -27.02 27.20 7.44
CA GLU A 85 -28.25 26.43 7.54
C GLU A 85 -28.91 26.41 6.17
N ILE A 86 -29.15 25.20 5.66
CA ILE A 86 -29.54 24.96 4.28
C ILE A 86 -30.88 24.22 4.25
N PRO A 87 -31.83 24.61 3.39
CA PRO A 87 -33.08 23.87 3.24
C PRO A 87 -32.83 22.46 2.70
N GLN A 88 -33.67 21.51 3.08
CA GLN A 88 -33.54 20.09 2.74
C GLN A 88 -33.35 19.78 1.24
N ARG A 89 -33.74 20.69 0.35
CA ARG A 89 -33.71 20.51 -1.10
C ARG A 89 -32.29 20.50 -1.66
N GLU A 90 -31.36 21.16 -0.99
CA GLU A 90 -29.96 21.21 -1.43
C GLU A 90 -29.18 20.06 -0.81
N ARG A 91 -28.33 19.44 -1.63
CA ARG A 91 -27.48 18.29 -1.27
C ARG A 91 -25.98 18.62 -1.34
N SER A 92 -25.66 19.88 -1.61
CA SER A 92 -24.30 20.35 -1.70
C SER A 92 -24.16 21.80 -1.26
N TYR A 93 -23.05 22.12 -0.62
CA TYR A 93 -22.69 23.46 -0.19
C TYR A 93 -21.26 23.78 -0.61
N SER A 94 -21.01 25.02 -1.01
CA SER A 94 -19.66 25.50 -1.36
C SER A 94 -19.18 26.46 -0.26
N ASP A 95 -18.23 26.01 0.55
CA ASP A 95 -17.60 26.83 1.59
C ASP A 95 -16.41 27.61 0.98
N LYS A 96 -16.38 28.92 1.23
CA LYS A 96 -15.30 29.81 0.77
C LYS A 96 -14.25 29.94 1.85
N VAL A 97 -13.04 29.46 1.57
CA VAL A 97 -11.97 29.42 2.56
C VAL A 97 -10.72 30.11 2.05
N ALA A 98 -10.21 31.07 2.83
CA ALA A 98 -9.03 31.87 2.50
C ALA A 98 -7.71 31.17 2.85
N ASP A 99 -7.70 30.29 3.86
CA ASP A 99 -6.48 29.63 4.34
C ASP A 99 -6.25 28.26 3.67
N TYR A 100 -5.00 27.79 3.66
CA TYR A 100 -4.59 26.44 3.22
C TYR A 100 -4.66 25.37 4.32
N LYS A 101 -5.35 25.66 5.42
CA LYS A 101 -5.53 24.72 6.53
C LYS A 101 -6.41 23.54 6.13
N GLU A 102 -6.24 22.45 6.84
CA GLU A 102 -7.07 21.26 6.69
C GLU A 102 -8.37 21.45 7.49
N TYR A 103 -9.51 21.31 6.80
CA TYR A 103 -10.84 21.53 7.37
C TYR A 103 -11.65 20.26 7.39
N TYR A 104 -12.35 20.05 8.50
CA TYR A 104 -13.26 18.93 8.70
C TYR A 104 -14.69 19.47 8.76
N TYR A 105 -15.59 18.77 8.08
CA TYR A 105 -16.98 19.17 7.96
C TYR A 105 -17.91 18.13 8.58
N ALA A 106 -18.94 18.60 9.25
CA ALA A 106 -20.04 17.76 9.73
C ALA A 106 -21.36 18.34 9.25
N VAL A 107 -22.29 17.46 8.88
CA VAL A 107 -23.63 17.83 8.42
C VAL A 107 -24.65 17.10 9.28
N ILE A 108 -25.50 17.87 9.97
CA ILE A 108 -26.58 17.32 10.79
C ILE A 108 -27.93 17.77 10.27
N VAL A 109 -28.95 16.97 10.56
CA VAL A 109 -30.35 17.34 10.33
C VAL A 109 -30.89 17.93 11.61
N LYS A 110 -31.49 19.11 11.51
CA LYS A 110 -32.30 19.68 12.57
C LYS A 110 -33.74 19.25 12.36
N ALA A 111 -34.21 18.35 13.23
CA ALA A 111 -35.62 18.00 13.29
C ALA A 111 -36.42 19.11 14.00
N PRO A 112 -37.73 19.27 13.71
CA PRO A 112 -38.58 20.30 14.33
C PRO A 112 -38.68 20.22 15.87
N ASP A 113 -38.33 19.07 16.45
CA ASP A 113 -38.32 18.81 17.89
C ASP A 113 -37.01 19.24 18.59
N GLY A 114 -36.06 19.80 17.83
CA GLY A 114 -34.75 20.20 18.34
C GLY A 114 -33.83 19.02 18.69
N SER A 115 -34.21 17.78 18.36
CA SER A 115 -33.33 16.62 18.53
C SER A 115 -32.22 16.67 17.46
N GLY A 116 -31.03 17.08 17.91
CA GLY A 116 -29.84 17.08 17.07
C GLY A 116 -29.41 15.65 16.74
N GLY A 117 -29.12 15.39 15.46
CA GLY A 117 -28.60 14.09 15.02
C GLY A 117 -27.28 13.72 15.70
N ILE A 118 -27.06 12.42 15.90
CA ILE A 118 -25.80 11.87 16.44
C ILE A 118 -24.68 12.08 15.41
N ILE A 119 -23.51 12.57 15.84
CA ILE A 119 -22.30 12.58 15.00
C ILE A 119 -21.64 11.21 15.01
N LEU A 120 -21.42 10.68 13.81
CA LEU A 120 -20.73 9.44 13.51
C LEU A 120 -19.62 9.75 12.48
N PRO A 121 -18.34 9.66 12.88
CA PRO A 121 -17.21 9.82 11.97
C PRO A 121 -17.34 8.92 10.73
N SER A 122 -16.97 9.44 9.56
CA SER A 122 -17.07 8.80 8.24
C SER A 122 -18.50 8.58 7.71
N ILE A 123 -19.54 8.94 8.47
CA ILE A 123 -20.93 8.86 8.02
C ILE A 123 -21.46 10.26 7.77
N ASN A 124 -21.56 11.07 8.83
CA ASN A 124 -22.04 12.45 8.76
C ASN A 124 -20.98 13.50 9.11
N ALA A 125 -19.76 13.05 9.38
CA ALA A 125 -18.59 13.89 9.56
C ALA A 125 -17.41 13.35 8.75
N THR A 126 -16.65 14.23 8.10
CA THR A 126 -15.47 13.86 7.33
C THR A 126 -14.31 13.53 8.27
N VAL A 127 -13.66 12.38 8.07
CA VAL A 127 -12.44 11.99 8.81
C VAL A 127 -11.17 12.48 8.10
N ASN A 128 -11.19 12.53 6.77
CA ASN A 128 -10.13 13.14 5.97
C ASN A 128 -10.46 14.61 5.79
N GLY A 129 -9.52 15.51 6.09
CA GLY A 129 -9.78 16.92 5.95
C GLY A 129 -9.64 17.37 4.50
N ALA A 130 -10.46 18.34 4.14
CA ALA A 130 -10.41 18.98 2.84
C ALA A 130 -9.53 20.21 2.90
N ARG A 131 -8.69 20.38 1.88
CA ARG A 131 -7.87 21.57 1.65
C ARG A 131 -8.22 22.16 0.29
N ARG A 132 -8.18 23.49 0.19
CA ARG A 132 -8.33 24.21 -1.10
C ARG A 132 -7.30 23.71 -2.12
N LYS A 133 -7.67 23.71 -3.40
CA LYS A 133 -6.72 23.38 -4.46
C LYS A 133 -5.68 24.49 -4.54
N ALA A 134 -4.40 24.13 -4.43
CA ALA A 134 -3.33 25.09 -4.70
C ALA A 134 -3.48 25.59 -6.14
N ALA A 135 -3.60 26.91 -6.32
CA ALA A 135 -3.47 27.50 -7.64
C ALA A 135 -2.03 27.34 -8.09
N PHE A 136 -1.75 26.27 -8.82
CA PHE A 136 -0.64 26.28 -9.76
C PHE A 136 -1.02 27.23 -10.88
N SER A 137 -0.74 28.52 -10.71
CA SER A 137 -0.66 29.42 -11.86
C SER A 137 0.50 28.91 -12.72
N LYS A 138 0.18 28.36 -13.90
CA LYS A 138 1.16 28.14 -14.97
C LYS A 138 1.91 29.44 -15.34
N ASP A 139 1.33 30.58 -14.98
CA ASP A 139 1.86 31.92 -15.16
C ASP A 139 2.68 32.44 -13.98
N ALA A 140 3.00 31.61 -12.98
CA ALA A 140 4.20 31.87 -12.17
C ALA A 140 5.40 31.66 -13.09
N GLN A 141 5.61 32.62 -14.01
CA GLN A 141 6.82 32.73 -14.78
C GLN A 141 7.95 32.72 -13.76
N ILE A 142 8.70 31.63 -13.77
CA ILE A 142 10.05 31.59 -13.24
C ILE A 142 10.73 32.77 -13.91
N SER A 143 10.84 33.88 -13.18
CA SER A 143 11.50 35.07 -13.70
C SER A 143 12.91 34.60 -14.09
N GLN A 144 13.23 34.68 -15.38
CA GLN A 144 14.52 34.20 -15.90
C GLN A 144 15.70 34.99 -15.33
N ASN A 145 15.43 36.05 -14.57
CA ASN A 145 16.36 36.63 -13.61
C ASN A 145 15.89 36.31 -12.19
N PRO A 146 16.58 35.44 -11.42
CA PRO A 146 16.40 35.44 -9.99
C PRO A 146 16.76 36.84 -9.48
N ALA A 147 15.83 37.48 -8.77
CA ALA A 147 16.18 38.66 -7.99
C ALA A 147 17.38 38.29 -7.10
N PRO A 148 18.41 39.14 -6.98
CA PRO A 148 19.61 38.82 -6.23
C PRO A 148 19.23 38.41 -4.80
N GLU A 149 19.81 37.31 -4.32
CA GLU A 149 19.52 36.78 -2.99
C GLU A 149 19.85 37.84 -1.94
N LYS A 150 18.81 38.40 -1.30
CA LYS A 150 18.98 39.35 -0.19
C LYS A 150 19.42 38.55 1.02
N THR A 151 20.65 38.75 1.49
CA THR A 151 21.14 38.15 2.74
C THR A 151 20.47 38.87 3.91
N TYR A 152 19.79 38.12 4.78
CA TYR A 152 19.16 38.66 5.98
C TYR A 152 20.05 38.40 7.20
N PRO A 153 20.22 39.37 8.11
CA PRO A 153 20.91 39.14 9.38
C PRO A 153 20.17 38.12 10.25
N GLU A 154 20.91 37.44 11.12
CA GLU A 154 20.38 36.39 12.01
C GLU A 154 19.23 36.94 12.87
N GLY A 155 18.12 36.19 12.92
CA GLY A 155 16.94 36.54 13.72
C GLY A 155 15.92 37.47 13.06
N VAL A 156 16.18 37.98 11.84
CA VAL A 156 15.20 38.79 11.10
C VAL A 156 14.38 37.92 10.14
N LEU A 157 13.06 38.07 10.19
CA LEU A 157 12.15 37.36 9.29
C LEU A 157 12.33 37.84 7.85
N ARG A 158 12.35 36.88 6.90
CA ARG A 158 12.45 37.19 5.47
C ARG A 158 11.19 37.91 5.00
N GLU A 159 11.39 38.98 4.23
CA GLU A 159 10.30 39.71 3.56
C GLU A 159 9.71 38.88 2.40
N ILE A 160 10.52 38.00 1.79
CA ILE A 160 10.16 37.19 0.63
C ILE A 160 9.91 35.75 1.09
N PRO A 161 8.76 35.14 0.74
CA PRO A 161 8.50 33.74 1.03
C PRO A 161 9.52 32.85 0.30
N LEU A 162 9.74 31.65 0.82
CA LEU A 162 10.56 30.65 0.14
C LEU A 162 10.05 30.42 -1.29
N PRO A 163 10.96 30.31 -2.28
CA PRO A 163 10.59 29.89 -3.62
C PRO A 163 9.83 28.56 -3.56
N VAL A 164 8.63 28.54 -4.13
CA VAL A 164 7.82 27.33 -4.16
C VAL A 164 8.37 26.41 -5.25
N ILE A 165 8.84 25.23 -4.87
CA ILE A 165 9.19 24.18 -5.83
C ILE A 165 7.87 23.60 -6.34
N ALA A 166 7.60 23.78 -7.63
CA ALA A 166 6.53 23.07 -8.29
C ALA A 166 6.93 21.60 -8.41
N VAL A 167 6.53 20.78 -7.44
CA VAL A 167 6.66 19.32 -7.57
C VAL A 167 5.57 18.89 -8.54
N PRO A 168 5.89 18.49 -9.79
CA PRO A 168 4.87 17.95 -10.66
C PRO A 168 4.27 16.71 -9.99
N GLU A 169 2.95 16.56 -10.05
CA GLU A 169 2.29 15.29 -9.74
C GLU A 169 2.97 14.20 -10.57
N TYR A 170 3.77 13.35 -9.92
CA TYR A 170 4.36 12.18 -10.54
C TYR A 170 3.20 11.30 -11.05
N GLY A 171 3.05 11.19 -12.38
CA GLY A 171 2.22 10.16 -13.00
C GLY A 171 1.10 10.58 -13.95
N SER A 172 0.88 11.86 -14.26
CA SER A 172 -0.23 12.27 -15.15
C SER A 172 0.15 13.22 -16.30
N GLY A 173 1.43 13.31 -16.66
CA GLY A 173 1.86 13.97 -17.89
C GLY A 173 1.92 12.94 -19.02
N ALA A 174 1.30 13.22 -20.16
CA ALA A 174 1.55 12.46 -21.39
C ALA A 174 3.07 12.37 -21.59
N ALA A 175 3.58 11.15 -21.82
CA ALA A 175 5.01 10.91 -21.99
C ALA A 175 5.54 11.83 -23.10
N TYR A 176 6.35 12.82 -22.72
CA TYR A 176 7.02 13.65 -23.69
C TYR A 176 8.07 12.78 -24.39
N PRO A 177 8.03 12.64 -25.73
CA PRO A 177 9.05 11.85 -26.43
C PRO A 177 10.41 12.47 -26.13
N LEU A 178 11.34 11.63 -25.67
CA LEU A 178 12.71 12.03 -25.41
C LEU A 178 13.33 12.57 -26.69
N LYS A 179 14.15 13.62 -26.58
CA LYS A 179 14.92 14.13 -27.72
C LYS A 179 15.93 13.07 -28.16
N ASN A 180 16.16 12.90 -29.46
CA ASN A 180 17.11 11.90 -29.98
C ASN A 180 18.49 11.99 -29.32
N LYS A 181 19.01 13.20 -29.06
CA LYS A 181 20.27 13.39 -28.33
C LYS A 181 20.27 12.79 -26.92
N THR A 182 19.12 12.82 -26.25
CA THR A 182 18.94 12.22 -24.92
C THR A 182 18.83 10.70 -25.00
N VAL A 183 18.19 10.18 -26.05
CA VAL A 183 18.13 8.74 -26.32
C VAL A 183 19.53 8.19 -26.63
N GLU A 184 20.28 8.83 -27.54
CA GLU A 184 21.65 8.46 -27.88
C GLU A 184 22.59 8.55 -26.66
N ALA A 185 22.47 9.58 -25.83
CA ALA A 185 23.25 9.68 -24.60
C ALA A 185 22.88 8.58 -23.59
N GLY A 186 21.59 8.21 -23.51
CA GLY A 186 21.10 7.12 -22.68
C GLY A 186 21.58 5.75 -23.16
N GLU A 187 21.57 5.50 -24.46
CA GLU A 187 22.10 4.26 -25.06
C GLU A 187 23.60 4.13 -24.80
N ASN A 188 24.39 5.19 -25.01
CA ASN A 188 25.83 5.19 -24.71
C ASN A 188 26.16 5.00 -23.21
N LEU A 189 25.24 5.33 -22.31
CA LEU A 189 25.37 5.07 -20.87
C LEU A 189 24.98 3.62 -20.54
N SER A 190 23.91 3.11 -21.15
CA SER A 190 23.41 1.74 -20.97
C SER A 190 24.37 0.68 -21.51
N GLU A 191 25.02 0.95 -22.65
CA GLU A 191 26.02 0.04 -23.23
C GLU A 191 27.24 -0.18 -22.33
N LYS A 192 27.54 0.77 -21.43
CA LYS A 192 28.64 0.62 -20.45
C LYS A 192 28.24 -0.18 -19.20
N GLU A 193 26.96 -0.31 -18.90
CA GLU A 193 26.45 -1.00 -17.70
C GLU A 193 26.00 -2.44 -17.99
N ASN A 194 25.75 -2.81 -19.24
CA ASN A 194 25.04 -4.04 -19.58
C ASN A 194 25.83 -5.36 -19.44
N GLN A 195 27.04 -5.34 -18.90
CA GLN A 195 27.71 -6.57 -18.49
C GLN A 195 28.47 -6.32 -17.20
N LYS A 196 27.76 -6.34 -16.06
CA LYS A 196 28.43 -6.67 -14.79
C LYS A 196 29.16 -8.00 -15.04
N PRO A 197 30.50 -8.03 -15.02
CA PRO A 197 31.23 -9.23 -15.40
C PRO A 197 30.91 -10.34 -14.42
N LEU A 198 30.70 -11.56 -14.93
CA LEU A 198 30.51 -12.74 -14.10
C LEU A 198 31.64 -12.83 -13.06
N LEU A 199 31.26 -13.13 -11.81
CA LEU A 199 32.24 -13.34 -10.75
C LEU A 199 33.21 -14.47 -11.13
N ALA A 200 34.49 -14.28 -10.84
CA ALA A 200 35.48 -15.31 -11.01
C ALA A 200 35.25 -16.45 -10.00
N PRO A 201 35.48 -17.73 -10.37
CA PRO A 201 35.42 -18.85 -9.44
C PRO A 201 36.35 -18.61 -8.25
N TYR A 202 35.84 -18.78 -7.04
CA TYR A 202 36.62 -18.64 -5.81
C TYR A 202 36.87 -20.02 -5.19
N ALA A 203 38.14 -20.36 -4.98
CA ALA A 203 38.54 -21.56 -4.25
C ALA A 203 39.13 -21.17 -2.89
N PHE A 204 38.73 -21.87 -1.83
CA PHE A 204 39.30 -21.70 -0.51
C PHE A 204 40.77 -22.12 -0.48
N GLU A 205 41.57 -21.43 0.34
CA GLU A 205 43.01 -21.71 0.52
C GLU A 205 43.26 -23.14 1.04
N GLN A 206 42.33 -23.64 1.85
CA GLN A 206 42.39 -24.98 2.43
C GLN A 206 42.24 -26.10 1.39
N ASP A 207 41.57 -25.82 0.28
CA ASP A 207 41.26 -26.80 -0.77
C ASP A 207 42.21 -26.68 -1.98
N LEU A 208 43.25 -25.83 -1.88
CA LEU A 208 44.31 -25.69 -2.88
C LEU A 208 45.43 -26.74 -2.71
N VAL A 209 45.58 -27.28 -1.51
CA VAL A 209 46.61 -28.27 -1.16
C VAL A 209 45.93 -29.60 -0.82
N SER A 210 46.51 -30.72 -1.25
CA SER A 210 45.95 -32.04 -0.95
C SER A 210 46.01 -32.31 0.56
N PRO A 211 44.87 -32.48 1.26
CA PRO A 211 44.83 -32.68 2.70
C PRO A 211 45.24 -34.12 3.09
N GLU A 212 45.54 -34.33 4.38
CA GLU A 212 46.06 -35.59 4.93
C GLU A 212 45.07 -36.79 4.89
N GLY A 213 43.87 -36.62 4.30
CA GLY A 213 42.88 -37.67 4.10
C GLY A 213 41.51 -37.38 4.74
N GLY A 214 40.52 -38.25 4.49
CA GLY A 214 39.16 -38.15 5.03
C GLY A 214 38.19 -37.35 4.15
N ASP A 215 37.16 -36.76 4.76
CA ASP A 215 36.11 -36.00 4.06
C ASP A 215 36.66 -34.84 3.22
N ASP A 216 37.70 -34.18 3.72
CA ASP A 216 38.36 -33.05 3.05
C ASP A 216 39.07 -33.51 1.75
N TYR A 217 39.59 -34.74 1.73
CA TYR A 217 40.20 -35.32 0.52
C TYR A 217 39.15 -35.64 -0.54
N LEU A 218 37.98 -36.13 -0.14
CA LEU A 218 36.87 -36.42 -1.07
C LEU A 218 36.35 -35.13 -1.72
N LEU A 219 36.24 -34.05 -0.94
CA LEU A 219 35.91 -32.73 -1.46
C LEU A 219 36.99 -32.23 -2.43
N PHE A 220 38.27 -32.32 -2.05
CA PHE A 220 39.38 -31.95 -2.92
C PHE A 220 39.39 -32.70 -4.26
N ASP A 221 39.22 -34.03 -4.24
CA ASP A 221 39.20 -34.87 -5.45
C ASP A 221 38.01 -34.53 -6.36
N THR A 222 36.83 -34.29 -5.77
CA THR A 222 35.66 -33.87 -6.54
C THR A 222 35.88 -32.51 -7.20
N LEU A 223 36.40 -31.51 -6.48
CA LEU A 223 36.73 -30.18 -7.02
C LEU A 223 37.78 -30.27 -8.13
N HIS A 224 38.86 -31.02 -7.91
CA HIS A 224 39.93 -31.16 -8.91
C HIS A 224 39.43 -31.84 -10.20
N LYS A 225 38.46 -32.76 -10.09
CA LYS A 225 37.86 -33.42 -11.26
C LYS A 225 36.84 -32.54 -12.00
N THR A 226 36.09 -31.70 -11.31
CA THR A 226 34.94 -30.96 -11.87
C THR A 226 35.26 -29.48 -12.11
N PHE A 227 35.72 -28.75 -11.08
CA PHE A 227 36.05 -27.32 -11.17
C PHE A 227 37.25 -27.05 -12.05
N ALA A 228 38.33 -27.84 -11.95
CA ALA A 228 39.51 -27.65 -12.81
C ALA A 228 39.17 -27.84 -14.30
N LYS A 229 38.16 -28.68 -14.61
CA LYS A 229 37.69 -28.96 -15.97
C LYS A 229 36.50 -28.08 -16.40
N ARG A 230 36.05 -27.14 -15.56
CA ARG A 230 34.86 -26.28 -15.76
C ARG A 230 33.57 -27.05 -16.04
N LYS A 231 33.46 -28.27 -15.53
CA LYS A 231 32.29 -29.15 -15.69
C LYS A 231 31.33 -28.96 -14.52
N TYR A 232 30.62 -27.83 -14.50
CA TYR A 232 29.78 -27.44 -13.36
C TYR A 232 28.54 -28.32 -13.18
N GLU A 233 27.91 -28.78 -14.26
CA GLU A 233 26.74 -29.67 -14.19
C GLU A 233 27.08 -31.04 -13.56
N GLU A 234 28.19 -31.65 -13.99
CA GLU A 234 28.72 -32.88 -13.36
C GLU A 234 29.14 -32.63 -11.90
N GLY A 235 29.60 -31.41 -11.59
CA GLY A 235 29.96 -30.97 -10.25
C GLY A 235 28.78 -30.91 -9.29
N ILE A 236 27.63 -30.40 -9.74
CA ILE A 236 26.40 -30.32 -8.94
C ILE A 236 25.97 -31.71 -8.48
N ILE A 237 25.98 -32.69 -9.39
CA ILE A 237 25.57 -34.06 -9.08
C ILE A 237 26.47 -34.66 -8.00
N LYS A 238 27.80 -34.55 -8.17
CA LYS A 238 28.78 -35.12 -7.23
C LYS A 238 28.79 -34.42 -5.87
N LEU A 239 28.58 -33.10 -5.85
CA LEU A 239 28.51 -32.35 -4.60
C LEU A 239 27.22 -32.64 -3.83
N ASN A 240 26.09 -32.84 -4.52
CA ASN A 240 24.86 -33.29 -3.86
C ASN A 240 24.98 -34.72 -3.32
N GLU A 241 25.68 -35.61 -4.03
CA GLU A 241 26.01 -36.96 -3.51
C GLU A 241 26.87 -36.87 -2.25
N PHE A 242 27.90 -36.01 -2.25
CA PHE A 242 28.72 -35.74 -1.08
C PHE A 242 27.88 -35.23 0.10
N LEU A 243 27.03 -34.22 -0.13
CA LEU A 243 26.14 -33.65 0.89
C LEU A 243 25.01 -34.59 1.36
N SER A 244 24.81 -35.74 0.70
CA SER A 244 23.84 -36.75 1.15
C SER A 244 24.36 -37.57 2.34
N VAL A 245 25.68 -37.56 2.55
CA VAL A 245 26.34 -38.20 3.70
C VAL A 245 26.70 -37.12 4.72
N LYS A 246 26.59 -37.45 6.01
CA LYS A 246 26.94 -36.53 7.08
C LYS A 246 28.46 -36.41 7.20
N HIS A 247 28.97 -35.19 7.10
CA HIS A 247 30.40 -34.87 7.16
C HIS A 247 30.69 -33.92 8.33
N LYS A 248 31.96 -33.51 8.46
CA LYS A 248 32.31 -32.43 9.38
C LYS A 248 31.66 -31.13 8.93
N LYS A 249 31.10 -30.37 9.89
CA LYS A 249 30.40 -29.10 9.63
C LYS A 249 31.18 -28.15 8.71
N ASN A 250 32.47 -27.93 8.99
CA ASN A 250 33.32 -27.06 8.16
C ASN A 250 33.44 -27.54 6.69
N THR A 251 33.52 -28.85 6.47
CA THR A 251 33.60 -29.45 5.14
C THR A 251 32.25 -29.36 4.42
N GLU A 252 31.14 -29.53 5.14
CA GLU A 252 29.78 -29.33 4.62
C GLU A 252 29.55 -27.88 4.19
N ASP A 253 29.96 -26.91 5.00
CA ASP A 253 29.82 -25.48 4.71
C ASP A 253 30.59 -25.09 3.45
N ARG A 254 31.82 -25.58 3.28
CA ARG A 254 32.60 -25.39 2.03
C ARG A 254 31.94 -26.09 0.84
N ALA A 255 31.44 -27.32 1.01
CA ALA A 255 30.76 -28.05 -0.05
C ALA A 255 29.48 -27.33 -0.53
N TYR A 256 28.68 -26.75 0.37
CA TYR A 256 27.55 -25.90 0.01
C TYR A 256 27.97 -24.66 -0.77
N PHE A 257 29.12 -24.09 -0.45
CA PHE A 257 29.62 -22.89 -1.14
C PHE A 257 30.03 -23.23 -2.57
N TYR A 258 30.74 -24.35 -2.76
CA TYR A 258 31.07 -24.85 -4.09
C TYR A 258 29.83 -25.27 -4.89
N LEU A 259 28.81 -25.84 -4.22
CA LEU A 259 27.54 -26.16 -4.87
C LEU A 259 26.87 -24.89 -5.42
N GLY A 260 26.81 -23.83 -4.62
CA GLY A 260 26.29 -22.53 -5.04
C GLY A 260 27.04 -21.92 -6.22
N GLN A 261 28.37 -22.03 -6.24
CA GLN A 261 29.17 -21.58 -7.39
C GLN A 261 28.89 -22.40 -8.66
N CYS A 262 28.80 -23.72 -8.57
CA CYS A 262 28.47 -24.55 -9.72
C CYS A 262 27.08 -24.18 -10.28
N GLN A 263 26.09 -24.00 -9.41
CA GLN A 263 24.74 -23.58 -9.78
C GLN A 263 24.73 -22.20 -10.45
N TYR A 264 25.53 -21.27 -9.93
CA TYR A 264 25.71 -19.94 -10.51
C TYR A 264 26.27 -20.00 -11.94
N PHE A 265 27.32 -20.80 -12.17
CA PHE A 265 27.89 -20.95 -13.51
C PHE A 265 27.03 -21.78 -14.48
N SER A 266 26.16 -22.65 -13.96
CA SER A 266 25.16 -23.38 -14.75
C SER A 266 23.91 -22.56 -15.07
N GLY A 267 23.77 -21.33 -14.57
CA GLY A 267 22.62 -20.46 -14.81
C GLY A 267 21.43 -20.69 -13.87
N ASN A 268 21.56 -21.61 -12.90
CA ASN A 268 20.51 -21.91 -11.91
C ASN A 268 20.64 -20.96 -10.70
N PHE A 269 20.40 -19.67 -10.93
CA PHE A 269 20.63 -18.61 -9.92
C PHE A 269 19.75 -18.76 -8.68
N LYS A 270 18.51 -19.25 -8.84
CA LYS A 270 17.58 -19.46 -7.72
C LYS A 270 18.13 -20.47 -6.72
N ASP A 271 18.62 -21.60 -7.21
CA ASP A 271 19.22 -22.65 -6.37
C ASP A 271 20.56 -22.19 -5.79
N ALA A 272 21.34 -21.42 -6.56
CA ALA A 272 22.60 -20.85 -6.09
C ALA A 272 22.41 -19.97 -4.84
N VAL A 273 21.41 -19.06 -4.87
CA VAL A 273 21.07 -18.22 -3.72
C VAL A 273 20.71 -19.07 -2.50
N MET A 274 19.88 -20.11 -2.69
CA MET A 274 19.50 -21.00 -1.58
C MET A 274 20.70 -21.72 -0.98
N SER A 275 21.65 -22.17 -1.81
CA SER A 275 22.89 -22.79 -1.35
C SER A 275 23.75 -21.80 -0.57
N PHE A 276 23.88 -20.54 -1.02
CA PHE A 276 24.64 -19.50 -0.31
C PHE A 276 23.99 -19.03 0.99
N LEU A 277 22.66 -18.99 1.07
CA LEU A 277 21.95 -18.60 2.29
C LEU A 277 22.21 -19.56 3.45
N LYS A 278 22.36 -20.87 3.19
CA LYS A 278 22.66 -21.87 4.23
C LYS A 278 23.98 -21.62 4.96
N ILE A 279 24.90 -20.92 4.31
CA ILE A 279 26.30 -20.70 4.73
C ILE A 279 26.55 -19.24 5.12
N GLN A 280 25.51 -18.42 5.10
CA GLN A 280 25.60 -16.98 5.34
C GLN A 280 26.17 -16.67 6.73
N ASP A 281 25.86 -17.50 7.73
CA ASP A 281 26.31 -17.31 9.10
C ASP A 281 27.82 -17.50 9.25
N GLU A 282 28.42 -18.43 8.50
CA GLU A 282 29.85 -18.75 8.58
C GLU A 282 30.69 -17.85 7.66
N TYR A 283 30.20 -17.51 6.47
CA TYR A 283 30.94 -16.72 5.47
C TYR A 283 30.19 -15.48 4.95
N PRO A 284 29.76 -14.54 5.82
CA PRO A 284 28.80 -13.49 5.47
C PRO A 284 29.28 -12.54 4.36
N ILE A 285 30.58 -12.25 4.30
CA ILE A 285 31.14 -11.33 3.30
C ILE A 285 31.16 -11.98 1.91
N LEU A 286 31.56 -13.26 1.85
CA LEU A 286 31.67 -14.00 0.59
C LEU A 286 30.28 -14.27 0.03
N THR A 287 29.39 -14.89 0.81
CA THR A 287 28.03 -15.24 0.35
C THR A 287 27.24 -14.01 -0.06
N ARG A 288 27.34 -12.88 0.66
CA ARG A 288 26.68 -11.64 0.24
C ARG A 288 27.04 -11.22 -1.18
N LYS A 289 28.34 -11.22 -1.51
CA LYS A 289 28.81 -10.85 -2.86
C LYS A 289 28.21 -11.76 -3.94
N TRP A 290 28.14 -13.07 -3.67
CA TRP A 290 27.58 -14.04 -4.61
C TRP A 290 26.05 -13.95 -4.69
N ILE A 291 25.36 -13.71 -3.58
CA ILE A 291 23.90 -13.52 -3.51
C ILE A 291 23.50 -12.27 -4.31
N ASP A 292 24.16 -11.14 -4.06
CA ASP A 292 23.88 -9.88 -4.77
C ASP A 292 24.04 -10.08 -6.29
N SER A 293 25.13 -10.73 -6.71
CA SER A 293 25.37 -11.03 -8.13
C SER A 293 24.35 -12.01 -8.72
N SER A 294 23.88 -12.99 -7.95
CA SER A 294 22.87 -13.96 -8.41
C SER A 294 21.50 -13.30 -8.55
N LEU A 295 21.12 -12.44 -7.61
CA LEU A 295 19.87 -11.69 -7.64
C LEU A 295 19.84 -10.67 -8.78
N ASP A 296 20.95 -9.97 -9.02
CA ASP A 296 21.10 -9.06 -10.16
C ASP A 296 20.82 -9.81 -11.47
N LEU A 297 21.36 -11.02 -11.65
CA LEU A 297 21.15 -11.83 -12.85
C LEU A 297 19.72 -12.35 -12.99
N ILE A 298 19.05 -12.71 -11.89
CA ILE A 298 17.62 -13.07 -11.89
C ILE A 298 16.77 -11.89 -12.36
N SER A 299 17.05 -10.69 -11.85
CA SER A 299 16.30 -9.48 -12.23
C SER A 299 16.44 -9.17 -13.71
N ILE A 300 17.62 -9.40 -14.29
CA ILE A 300 17.87 -9.20 -15.72
C ILE A 300 17.12 -10.23 -16.56
N SER A 301 17.08 -11.51 -16.15
CA SER A 301 16.34 -12.54 -16.88
C SER A 301 14.84 -12.30 -16.90
N ASP A 302 14.26 -11.82 -15.79
CA ASP A 302 12.82 -11.56 -15.69
C ASP A 302 12.37 -10.31 -16.47
N ILE A 303 13.30 -9.42 -16.86
CA ILE A 303 13.04 -8.23 -17.70
C ILE A 303 13.11 -8.57 -19.21
N ALA A 304 13.74 -9.68 -19.56
CA ALA A 304 13.96 -10.10 -20.95
C ALA A 304 12.83 -10.96 -21.55
N ASP A 305 11.90 -11.44 -20.72
CA ASP A 305 10.67 -12.17 -21.10
C ASP A 305 9.43 -11.25 -21.08
#